data_AF-A0A521LSD6-F1
#
_entry.id   AF-A0A521LSD6-F1
#
_cell.length_a   1.000
_cell.length_b   1.000
_cell.length_c   1.000
_cell.angle_alpha   90.00
_cell.angle_beta   90.00
_cell.angle_gamma   90.00
#
_symmetry.space_group_name_H-M   'P 1'
#
loop_
_entity.id
_entity.type
_entity.pdbx_description
1 polymer ?
#
loop_
_entity_poly.entity_id
_entity_poly.type
_entity_poly.pdbx_seq_one_letter_code
_entity_poly.pdbx_strand_id
1 'polypeptide(L)'
;MTDKHDHDHGHDHGHGSELDEMQLRVRALETVLTEKGYVDPKALDIIIEAYEKRIGPHIGAKVVARAWTDPGFKQALLADASKAIGTLGLEQKVGDHLIALENTKDTHHIVVCTLCSCYPWDVLGLPPAWYKSAPYRSRTV
;
A
#
# COMPACT_ATOMS: atom_id res chain seq x y z
N MET A 1 16.19 38.88 49.64
CA MET A 1 16.59 38.94 48.23
C MET A 1 15.86 37.81 47.53
N THR A 2 14.70 38.15 46.97
CA THR A 2 13.79 37.24 46.28
C THR A 2 14.12 37.26 44.80
N ASP A 3 14.63 36.15 44.28
CA ASP A 3 14.78 35.97 42.83
C ASP A 3 13.61 35.11 42.34
N LYS A 4 12.73 35.74 41.57
CA LYS A 4 11.51 35.14 41.03
C LYS A 4 11.77 35.03 39.53
N HIS A 5 12.13 33.82 39.08
CA HIS A 5 12.24 33.54 37.65
C HIS A 5 10.84 33.41 37.06
N ASP A 6 10.35 34.48 36.45
CA ASP A 6 9.20 34.46 35.56
C ASP A 6 9.63 33.78 34.25
N HIS A 7 9.11 32.56 34.02
CA HIS A 7 9.14 31.92 32.71
C HIS A 7 7.89 32.38 31.93
N ASP A 8 8.03 33.50 31.22
CA ASP A 8 7.05 33.96 30.26
C ASP A 8 7.13 33.10 28.99
N HIS A 9 6.25 32.11 28.87
CA HIS A 9 6.03 31.38 27.63
C HIS A 9 5.08 32.21 26.75
N GLY A 10 5.64 33.16 26.01
CA GLY A 10 4.94 33.85 24.94
C GLY A 10 4.46 32.87 23.88
N HIS A 11 3.18 32.49 23.96
CA HIS A 11 2.48 31.82 22.87
C HIS A 11 2.22 32.84 21.76
N ASP A 12 3.16 32.95 20.84
CA ASP A 12 2.95 33.68 19.59
C ASP A 12 1.95 32.88 18.74
N HIS A 13 0.68 33.29 18.79
CA HIS A 13 -0.37 32.82 17.88
C HIS A 13 -0.17 33.48 16.50
N GLY A 14 0.96 33.17 15.86
CA GLY A 14 1.19 33.50 14.47
C GLY A 14 0.16 32.78 13.61
N HIS A 15 -0.50 33.53 12.72
CA HIS A 15 -1.41 33.02 11.70
C HIS A 15 -0.71 31.97 10.82
N GLY A 16 -0.70 30.72 11.28
CA GLY A 16 -0.12 29.58 10.56
C GLY A 16 -1.05 29.08 9.46
N SER A 17 -0.46 28.49 8.43
CA SER A 17 -1.16 27.65 7.46
C SER A 17 -2.03 26.61 8.19
N GLU A 18 -3.26 26.34 7.70
CA GLU A 18 -4.11 25.21 8.13
C GLU A 18 -3.43 23.84 7.95
N LEU A 19 -2.30 23.81 7.22
CA LEU A 19 -1.51 22.61 6.96
C LEU A 19 -0.45 22.40 8.03
N ASP A 20 -0.32 21.15 8.49
CA ASP A 20 0.80 20.72 9.31
C ASP A 20 2.13 20.74 8.52
N GLU A 21 3.24 20.59 9.25
CA GLU A 21 4.58 20.66 8.66
C GLU A 21 4.81 19.62 7.55
N MET A 22 4.26 18.40 7.68
CA MET A 22 4.39 17.35 6.68
C MET A 22 3.58 17.71 5.43
N GLN A 23 2.35 18.16 5.61
CA GLN A 23 1.47 18.60 4.53
C GLN A 23 2.10 19.76 3.74
N LEU A 24 2.73 20.72 4.42
CA LEU A 24 3.47 21.80 3.77
C LEU A 24 4.63 21.27 2.91
N ARG A 25 5.43 20.33 3.45
CA ARG A 25 6.56 19.73 2.72
C ARG A 25 6.10 18.94 1.50
N VAL A 26 5.03 18.16 1.63
CA VAL A 26 4.43 17.39 0.50
C VAL A 26 3.98 18.35 -0.60
N ARG A 27 3.25 19.41 -0.25
CA ARG A 27 2.75 20.38 -1.22
C ARG A 27 3.88 21.17 -1.90
N ALA A 28 4.92 21.53 -1.17
CA ALA A 28 6.09 22.19 -1.73
C ALA A 28 6.82 21.29 -2.73
N LEU A 29 6.98 20.00 -2.41
CA LEU A 29 7.61 19.03 -3.31
C LEU A 29 6.79 18.83 -4.59
N GLU A 30 5.47 18.64 -4.47
CA GLU A 30 4.56 18.52 -5.61
C GLU A 30 4.65 19.74 -6.54
N THR A 31 4.65 20.94 -5.94
CA THR A 31 4.75 22.22 -6.67
C THR A 31 6.05 22.29 -7.47
N VAL A 32 7.20 22.07 -6.83
CA VAL A 32 8.51 22.15 -7.50
C VAL A 32 8.66 21.09 -8.59
N LEU A 33 8.14 19.87 -8.39
CA LEU A 33 8.21 18.80 -9.41
C LEU A 33 7.29 19.07 -10.60
N THR A 34 6.12 19.67 -10.36
CA THR A 34 5.17 20.08 -11.41
C THR A 34 5.71 21.26 -12.21
N GLU A 35 6.22 22.30 -11.56
CA GLU A 35 6.80 23.48 -12.24
C GLU A 35 7.99 23.11 -13.13
N LYS A 36 8.78 22.12 -12.72
CA LYS A 36 9.89 21.57 -13.51
C LYS A 36 9.45 20.63 -14.64
N GLY A 37 8.15 20.30 -14.72
CA GLY A 37 7.60 19.40 -15.72
C GLY A 37 7.97 17.92 -15.50
N TYR A 38 8.39 17.53 -14.30
CA TYR A 38 8.71 16.13 -13.98
C TYR A 38 7.49 15.30 -13.62
N VAL A 39 6.40 15.95 -13.22
CA VAL A 39 5.15 15.30 -12.82
C VAL A 39 3.98 16.03 -13.47
N ASP A 40 3.03 15.26 -14.00
CA ASP A 40 1.70 15.75 -14.38
C ASP A 40 0.74 15.50 -13.21
N PRO A 41 0.16 16.54 -12.60
CA PRO A 41 -0.82 16.38 -11.52
C PRO A 41 -1.99 15.48 -11.89
N LYS A 42 -2.45 15.51 -13.14
CA LYS A 42 -3.56 14.64 -13.59
C LYS A 42 -3.16 13.17 -13.60
N ALA A 43 -1.89 12.86 -13.90
CA ALA A 43 -1.38 11.51 -13.82
C ALA A 43 -1.32 11.02 -12.37
N LEU A 44 -0.97 11.89 -11.41
CA LEU A 44 -1.02 11.55 -9.98
C LEU A 44 -2.44 11.21 -9.53
N ASP A 45 -3.43 12.03 -9.91
CA ASP A 45 -4.83 11.79 -9.56
C ASP A 45 -5.32 10.43 -10.05
N ILE A 46 -4.95 10.05 -11.28
CA ILE A 46 -5.29 8.74 -11.85
C ILE A 46 -4.68 7.60 -11.04
N ILE A 47 -3.42 7.75 -10.58
CA ILE A 47 -2.74 6.75 -9.75
C ILE A 47 -3.43 6.63 -8.38
N ILE A 48 -3.76 7.75 -7.75
CA ILE A 48 -4.46 7.80 -6.46
C ILE A 48 -5.81 7.09 -6.60
N GLU A 49 -6.62 7.48 -7.59
CA GLU A 49 -7.94 6.90 -7.82
C GLU A 49 -7.86 5.38 -8.11
N ALA A 50 -6.85 4.94 -8.85
CA ALA A 50 -6.63 3.53 -9.13
C ALA A 50 -6.53 2.71 -7.84
N TYR A 51 -5.66 3.11 -6.90
CA TYR A 51 -5.43 2.37 -5.66
C TYR A 51 -6.48 2.61 -4.58
N GLU A 52 -7.19 3.74 -4.63
CA GLU A 52 -8.24 4.05 -3.67
C GLU A 52 -9.55 3.30 -4.00
N LYS A 53 -9.88 3.17 -5.29
CA LYS A 53 -11.21 2.69 -5.72
C LYS A 53 -11.20 1.39 -6.51
N ARG A 54 -10.17 1.13 -7.32
CA ARG A 54 -10.20 0.05 -8.33
C ARG A 54 -9.31 -1.14 -7.98
N ILE A 55 -8.13 -0.90 -7.42
CA ILE A 55 -7.15 -1.94 -7.11
C ILE A 55 -7.22 -2.27 -5.62
N GLY A 56 -7.66 -3.48 -5.27
CA GLY A 56 -7.81 -3.87 -3.87
C GLY A 56 -8.08 -5.36 -3.63
N PRO A 57 -8.27 -5.77 -2.36
CA PRO A 57 -8.41 -7.17 -1.95
C PRO A 57 -9.55 -7.95 -2.62
N HIS A 58 -10.55 -7.24 -3.15
CA HIS A 58 -11.66 -7.85 -3.88
C HIS A 58 -11.20 -8.59 -5.16
N ILE A 59 -10.05 -8.22 -5.73
CA ILE A 59 -9.43 -8.92 -6.86
C ILE A 59 -8.93 -10.28 -6.40
N GLY A 60 -8.10 -10.33 -5.36
CA GLY A 60 -7.63 -11.58 -4.75
C GLY A 60 -8.78 -12.48 -4.28
N ALA A 61 -9.85 -11.90 -3.73
CA ALA A 61 -11.04 -12.65 -3.35
C ALA A 61 -11.71 -13.37 -4.55
N LYS A 62 -11.83 -12.70 -5.70
CA LYS A 62 -12.34 -13.33 -6.94
C LYS A 62 -11.44 -14.47 -7.43
N VAL A 63 -10.12 -14.31 -7.33
CA VAL A 63 -9.14 -15.35 -7.70
C VAL A 63 -9.32 -16.58 -6.82
N VAL A 64 -9.38 -16.39 -5.49
CA VAL A 64 -9.57 -17.48 -4.54
C VAL A 64 -10.92 -18.17 -4.74
N ALA A 65 -12.01 -17.41 -4.90
CA ALA A 65 -13.34 -17.96 -5.14
C ALA A 65 -13.38 -18.82 -6.41
N ARG A 66 -12.73 -18.38 -7.50
CA ARG A 66 -12.61 -19.18 -8.72
C ARG A 66 -11.79 -20.45 -8.49
N ALA A 67 -10.68 -20.38 -7.75
CA ALA A 67 -9.88 -21.57 -7.44
C ALA A 67 -10.65 -22.60 -6.58
N TRP A 68 -11.65 -22.18 -5.80
CA TRP A 68 -12.50 -23.10 -5.05
C TRP A 68 -13.53 -23.84 -5.93
N THR A 69 -14.02 -23.20 -7.00
CA THR A 69 -15.08 -23.76 -7.86
C THR A 69 -14.57 -24.38 -9.16
N ASP A 70 -13.34 -24.04 -9.57
CA ASP A 70 -12.70 -24.50 -10.81
C ASP A 70 -11.35 -25.17 -10.47
N PRO A 71 -11.31 -26.52 -10.35
CA PRO A 71 -10.09 -27.26 -10.07
C PRO A 71 -8.99 -27.08 -11.12
N GLY A 72 -9.37 -26.86 -12.39
CA GLY A 72 -8.41 -26.61 -13.47
C GLY A 72 -7.73 -25.25 -13.30
N PHE A 73 -8.50 -24.22 -12.97
CA PHE A 73 -7.95 -22.92 -12.61
C PHE A 73 -7.08 -22.99 -11.35
N LYS A 74 -7.48 -23.75 -10.32
CA LYS A 74 -6.65 -23.95 -9.13
C LYS A 74 -5.29 -24.55 -9.46
N GLN A 75 -5.26 -25.60 -10.27
CA GLN A 75 -4.01 -26.23 -10.71
C GLN A 75 -3.13 -25.24 -11.50
N ALA A 76 -3.72 -24.49 -12.42
CA ALA A 76 -3.00 -23.46 -13.18
C ALA A 76 -2.45 -22.35 -12.26
N LEU A 77 -3.25 -21.89 -11.29
CA LEU A 77 -2.88 -20.85 -10.32
C LEU A 77 -1.69 -21.26 -9.46
N LEU A 78 -1.65 -22.52 -9.00
CA LEU A 78 -0.54 -23.03 -8.19
C LEU A 78 0.71 -23.33 -9.03
N ALA A 79 0.56 -23.59 -10.32
CA ALA A 79 1.68 -23.80 -11.24
C ALA A 79 2.33 -22.47 -11.66
N ASP A 80 1.53 -21.46 -12.00
CA ASP A 80 1.99 -20.10 -12.37
C ASP A 80 0.85 -19.09 -12.13
N ALA A 81 0.89 -18.43 -10.98
CA ALA A 81 -0.18 -17.52 -10.59
C ALA A 81 -0.23 -16.26 -11.48
N SER A 82 0.94 -15.77 -11.92
CA SER A 82 1.04 -14.60 -12.82
C SER A 82 0.29 -14.87 -14.12
N LYS A 83 0.53 -16.04 -14.74
CA LYS A 83 -0.13 -16.43 -15.98
C LYS A 83 -1.61 -16.75 -15.77
N ALA A 84 -1.96 -17.48 -14.71
CA ALA A 84 -3.34 -17.89 -14.46
C ALA A 84 -4.27 -16.69 -14.25
N ILE A 85 -3.83 -15.69 -13.47
CA ILE A 85 -4.63 -14.49 -13.19
C ILE A 85 -4.78 -13.60 -14.44
N GLY A 86 -3.81 -13.64 -15.38
CA GLY A 86 -3.95 -12.96 -16.67
C GLY A 86 -5.21 -13.36 -17.46
N THR A 87 -5.76 -14.55 -17.20
CA THR A 87 -7.01 -15.02 -17.83
C THR A 87 -8.28 -14.38 -17.27
N LEU A 88 -8.19 -13.59 -16.20
CA LEU A 88 -9.33 -12.94 -15.55
C LEU A 88 -9.69 -11.58 -16.16
N GLY A 89 -8.92 -11.09 -17.13
CA GLY A 89 -9.19 -9.81 -17.80
C GLY A 89 -9.14 -8.62 -16.85
N LEU A 90 -8.19 -8.62 -15.91
CA LEU A 90 -7.99 -7.50 -14.99
C LEU A 90 -7.58 -6.23 -15.76
N GLU A 91 -8.02 -5.07 -15.30
CA GLU A 91 -7.73 -3.78 -15.93
C GLU A 91 -6.22 -3.46 -15.93
N GLN A 92 -5.52 -3.92 -14.91
CA GLN A 92 -4.08 -3.77 -14.74
C GLN A 92 -3.35 -5.11 -14.95
N LYS A 93 -2.12 -5.02 -15.46
CA LYS A 93 -1.20 -6.15 -15.48
C LYS A 93 -0.88 -6.52 -14.02
N VAL A 94 -1.02 -7.80 -13.68
CA VAL A 94 -0.53 -8.33 -12.40
C VAL A 94 0.97 -8.56 -12.54
N GLY A 95 1.74 -8.11 -11.55
CA GLY A 95 3.20 -8.05 -11.55
C GLY A 95 3.89 -9.28 -12.11
N ASP A 96 5.14 -9.09 -12.56
CA ASP A 96 5.84 -10.07 -13.39
C ASP A 96 6.10 -11.43 -12.71
N HIS A 97 6.00 -11.49 -11.37
CA HIS A 97 6.21 -12.72 -10.61
C HIS A 97 5.31 -12.81 -9.37
N LEU A 98 4.14 -13.43 -9.55
CA LEU A 98 3.21 -13.78 -8.48
C LEU A 98 3.26 -15.28 -8.19
N ILE A 99 3.24 -15.63 -6.90
CA ILE A 99 3.17 -17.00 -6.40
C ILE A 99 1.93 -17.13 -5.50
N ALA A 100 1.10 -18.13 -5.75
CA ALA A 100 -0.01 -18.48 -4.88
C ALA A 100 0.42 -19.62 -3.93
N LEU A 101 0.14 -19.46 -2.63
CA LEU A 101 0.42 -20.47 -1.61
C LEU A 101 -0.89 -21.06 -1.11
N GLU A 102 -1.03 -22.38 -1.19
CA GLU A 102 -2.22 -23.10 -0.72
C GLU A 102 -2.09 -23.45 0.77
N ASN A 103 -3.03 -23.00 1.58
CA ASN A 103 -3.20 -23.55 2.92
C ASN A 103 -3.85 -24.93 2.84
N THR A 104 -3.33 -25.87 3.63
CA THR A 104 -3.87 -27.22 3.78
C THR A 104 -4.30 -27.45 5.23
N LYS A 105 -4.74 -28.67 5.56
CA LYS A 105 -5.03 -29.03 6.95
C LYS A 105 -3.79 -28.99 7.84
N ASP A 106 -2.62 -29.27 7.27
CA ASP A 106 -1.36 -29.44 8.00
C ASP A 106 -0.41 -28.24 7.83
N THR A 107 -0.70 -27.32 6.90
CA THR A 107 0.15 -26.18 6.59
C THR A 107 -0.64 -24.88 6.49
N HIS A 108 -0.23 -23.88 7.28
CA HIS A 108 -0.76 -22.52 7.24
C HIS A 108 0.32 -21.53 6.80
N HIS A 109 0.09 -20.83 5.69
CA HIS A 109 0.98 -19.81 5.16
C HIS A 109 0.56 -18.42 5.63
N ILE A 110 1.55 -17.61 5.95
CA ILE A 110 1.45 -16.17 6.20
C ILE A 110 2.57 -15.46 5.43
N VAL A 111 2.36 -14.21 5.05
CA VAL A 111 3.31 -13.43 4.24
C VAL A 111 3.79 -12.24 5.05
N VAL A 112 5.09 -11.94 4.99
CA VAL A 112 5.69 -10.75 5.60
C VAL A 112 6.86 -10.24 4.76
N CYS A 113 7.06 -8.92 4.74
CA CYS A 113 8.29 -8.32 4.24
C CYS A 113 9.06 -7.71 5.42
N THR A 114 10.03 -8.46 5.95
CA THR A 114 10.76 -8.06 7.16
C THR A 114 11.54 -6.76 6.98
N LEU A 115 12.08 -6.50 5.78
CA LEU A 115 12.93 -5.35 5.49
C LEU A 115 12.19 -4.05 5.18
N CYS A 116 10.96 -4.12 4.64
CA CYS A 116 10.21 -2.92 4.28
C CYS A 116 8.69 -3.16 4.28
N SER A 117 8.10 -3.40 3.11
CA SER A 117 6.65 -3.45 2.91
C SER A 117 6.22 -4.12 1.61
N CYS A 118 7.06 -4.97 1.01
CA CYS A 118 6.71 -5.68 -0.23
C CYS A 118 5.37 -6.40 -0.09
N TYR A 119 4.48 -6.23 -1.07
CA TYR A 119 3.11 -6.72 -1.03
C TYR A 119 2.54 -6.81 -2.46
N PRO A 120 1.66 -7.77 -2.79
CA PRO A 120 1.17 -7.94 -4.16
C PRO A 120 0.02 -6.97 -4.46
N TRP A 121 0.36 -5.72 -4.80
CA TRP A 121 -0.61 -4.63 -4.93
C TRP A 121 -1.69 -4.89 -5.98
N ASP A 122 -1.33 -5.49 -7.11
CA ASP A 122 -2.27 -5.68 -8.23
C ASP A 122 -3.45 -6.60 -7.90
N VAL A 123 -3.33 -7.40 -6.84
CA VAL A 123 -4.37 -8.34 -6.39
C VAL A 123 -4.89 -8.06 -4.98
N LEU A 124 -4.10 -7.38 -4.12
CA LEU A 124 -4.47 -7.09 -2.74
C LEU A 124 -4.55 -5.59 -2.40
N GLY A 125 -4.23 -4.68 -3.32
CA GLY A 125 -4.15 -3.24 -3.06
C GLY A 125 -2.96 -2.84 -2.18
N LEU A 126 -2.98 -1.59 -1.68
CA LEU A 126 -1.94 -1.09 -0.79
C LEU A 126 -1.97 -1.85 0.56
N PRO A 127 -0.79 -2.17 1.14
CA PRO A 127 -0.73 -2.93 2.38
C PRO A 127 -1.29 -2.13 3.56
N PRO A 128 -1.98 -2.80 4.50
CA PRO A 128 -2.49 -2.16 5.71
C PRO A 128 -1.35 -1.64 6.58
N ALA A 129 -1.64 -0.64 7.42
CA ALA A 129 -0.63 0.01 8.25
C ALA A 129 0.12 -0.97 9.17
N TRP A 130 -0.58 -1.95 9.75
CA TRP A 130 0.02 -2.95 10.63
C TRP A 130 1.02 -3.86 9.89
N TYR A 131 0.82 -4.15 8.61
CA TYR A 131 1.74 -4.99 7.82
C TYR A 131 3.10 -4.31 7.63
N LYS A 132 3.09 -2.98 7.46
CA LYS A 132 4.29 -2.14 7.30
C LYS A 132 5.03 -1.87 8.62
N SER A 133 4.38 -2.16 9.75
CA SER A 133 4.86 -1.79 11.08
C SER A 133 6.01 -2.68 11.55
N ALA A 134 6.91 -2.12 12.36
CA ALA A 134 7.99 -2.88 12.98
C ALA A 134 7.48 -4.05 13.84
N PRO A 135 6.39 -3.92 14.65
CA PRO A 135 5.87 -5.04 15.43
C PRO A 135 5.50 -6.28 14.61
N TYR A 136 4.82 -6.12 13.46
CA TYR A 136 4.50 -7.27 12.61
C TYR A 136 5.78 -7.84 11.98
N ARG A 137 6.56 -6.98 11.33
CA ARG A 137 7.75 -7.37 10.57
C ARG A 137 8.83 -8.06 11.40
N SER A 138 8.93 -7.77 12.69
CA SER A 138 9.95 -8.35 13.58
C SER A 138 9.51 -9.59 14.35
N ARG A 139 8.19 -9.88 14.42
CA ARG A 139 7.63 -10.96 15.25
C ARG A 139 7.00 -12.08 14.45
N THR A 140 6.76 -11.87 13.16
CA THR A 140 6.19 -12.90 12.29
C THR A 140 7.19 -14.01 11.93
N VAL A 141 8.50 -13.72 12.01
CA VAL A 141 9.60 -14.66 11.73
C VAL A 141 10.32 -15.09 12.99
#